data_AF-A0A9X3MPM2-F1
#
_entry.id   AF-A0A9X3MPM2-F1
#
_cell.length_a   1.000
_cell.length_b   1.000
_cell.length_c   1.000
_cell.angle_alpha   90.00
_cell.angle_beta   90.00
_cell.angle_gamma   90.00
#
_symmetry.space_group_name_H-M   'P 1'
#
loop_
_entity.id
_entity.type
_entity.pdbx_description
1 polymer ?
#
loop_
_entity_poly.entity_id
_entity_poly.type
_entity_poly.pdbx_seq_one_letter_code
_entity_poly.pdbx_strand_id
1 'polypeptide(L)'
;MPTAETHSAPLPTVGRWEWRAFGADIAEAERHLAALPADSVEESDEVYLLSSASDASVKLRDGVIDVKELQDVRPDGLQQWLPVLKAPFPLDADAAGRVLAALGVGATLAGGVHSIGELAAASPGLRALHVRKRRRHYTFGGCMAELTELTAGTQSTRTVAVEANDPELVGRTGRALGLGGHGNTAIARGIKLLAAFGRPCVAIIDVGTNSVKFLLAAHAADGTWPTLADRAEVTRLGQDVERTGHLGAAPMTRTVEAIAGMADQARRAGAEAITAVGTAGLRSAPNAAEFIAAVQARCGITIEVISGEEEARLAYVAATSGLDASGALVVFDTGGGSSQFTFGDPRHVSERFSVDVGAVRLTEHFALGDAVSEDVLSSVTVAIAGELVRLDGRRAPARVIGMGGAVTNLAAVKHGMVTYDRDVVQGTVLDRLEIDRQIDLYRTRSAEQRRAIVGLQPARAEVILAGACIVRTVLELLGADALTVSDRALRHGLLAERYALAVNPV
;
A
#
# COMPACT_ATOMS: atom_id res chain seq x y z
N MET A 1 5.28 -45.69 37.97
CA MET A 1 6.51 -44.88 37.77
C MET A 1 7.45 -45.69 36.90
N PRO A 2 7.94 -45.11 35.79
CA PRO A 2 8.88 -43.99 35.88
C PRO A 2 8.41 -42.74 35.13
N THR A 3 8.76 -41.60 35.72
CA THR A 3 8.83 -40.27 35.16
C THR A 3 9.89 -40.25 34.05
N ALA A 4 9.49 -39.93 32.82
CA ALA A 4 10.42 -39.44 31.81
C ALA A 4 10.54 -37.93 32.04
N GLU A 5 11.48 -37.53 32.89
CA GLU A 5 11.97 -36.15 32.89
C GLU A 5 12.67 -35.92 31.56
N THR A 6 11.98 -35.27 30.63
CA THR A 6 12.58 -34.64 29.46
C THR A 6 13.38 -33.45 29.97
N HIS A 7 14.60 -33.71 30.45
CA HIS A 7 15.56 -32.65 30.72
C HIS A 7 15.78 -31.85 29.44
N SER A 8 15.33 -30.59 29.44
CA SER A 8 15.75 -29.63 28.43
C SER A 8 17.27 -29.53 28.51
N ALA A 9 17.95 -29.67 27.37
CA ALA A 9 19.39 -29.43 27.32
C ALA A 9 19.69 -28.03 27.90
N PRO A 10 20.70 -27.89 28.77
CA PRO A 10 21.02 -26.60 29.37
C PRO A 10 21.30 -25.59 28.26
N LEU A 11 20.70 -24.40 28.39
CA LEU A 11 20.91 -23.32 27.43
C LEU A 11 22.40 -22.94 27.40
N PRO A 12 22.94 -22.56 26.22
CA PRO A 12 24.28 -22.01 26.15
C PRO A 12 24.37 -20.80 27.09
N THR A 13 25.36 -20.82 27.98
CA THR A 13 25.63 -19.70 28.91
C THR A 13 26.35 -18.53 28.23
N VAL A 14 26.74 -18.69 26.96
CA VAL A 14 27.49 -17.71 26.17
C VAL A 14 26.65 -17.29 24.97
N GLY A 15 26.37 -16.00 24.84
CA GLY A 15 25.70 -15.42 23.67
C GLY A 15 26.60 -15.43 22.44
N ARG A 16 25.99 -15.55 21.26
CA ARG A 16 26.71 -15.51 19.96
C ARG A 16 26.63 -14.12 19.37
N TRP A 17 27.73 -13.65 18.82
CA TRP A 17 27.75 -12.43 18.03
C TRP A 17 27.23 -12.72 16.64
N GLU A 18 26.34 -11.86 16.14
CA GLU A 18 25.74 -11.97 14.81
C GLU A 18 25.81 -10.63 14.08
N TRP A 19 26.17 -10.69 12.80
CA TRP A 19 25.91 -9.63 11.83
C TRP A 19 24.92 -10.16 10.79
N ARG A 20 23.79 -9.48 10.60
CA ARG A 20 22.75 -9.86 9.64
C ARG A 20 22.30 -8.68 8.79
N ALA A 21 22.26 -8.89 7.48
CA ALA A 21 21.79 -7.92 6.49
C ALA A 21 20.67 -8.52 5.62
N PHE A 22 19.91 -7.65 4.93
CA PHE A 22 18.68 -8.00 4.22
C PHE A 22 18.64 -7.41 2.80
N GLY A 23 17.94 -8.07 1.88
CA GLY A 23 17.53 -7.47 0.61
C GLY A 23 18.68 -7.06 -0.31
N ALA A 24 18.69 -5.81 -0.77
CA ALA A 24 19.72 -5.34 -1.71
C ALA A 24 21.13 -5.31 -1.10
N ASP A 25 21.23 -5.16 0.23
CA ASP A 25 22.50 -5.05 0.97
C ASP A 25 23.32 -6.35 0.98
N ILE A 26 22.75 -7.47 0.54
CA ILE A 26 23.43 -8.78 0.57
C ILE A 26 23.88 -9.27 -0.81
N ALA A 27 23.69 -8.49 -1.87
CA ALA A 27 23.96 -8.96 -3.24
C ALA A 27 25.41 -9.44 -3.45
N GLU A 28 26.38 -8.82 -2.78
CA GLU A 28 27.78 -9.26 -2.82
C GLU A 28 28.01 -10.55 -2.02
N ALA A 29 27.51 -10.60 -0.79
CA ALA A 29 27.60 -11.78 0.07
C ALA A 29 26.91 -13.01 -0.55
N GLU A 30 25.77 -12.83 -1.22
CA GLU A 30 25.09 -13.88 -1.97
C GLU A 30 25.97 -14.46 -3.07
N ARG A 31 26.69 -13.61 -3.83
CA ARG A 31 27.61 -14.08 -4.88
C ARG A 31 28.77 -14.87 -4.29
N HIS A 32 29.35 -14.40 -3.18
CA HIS A 32 30.45 -15.12 -2.51
C HIS A 32 30.01 -16.48 -1.97
N LEU A 33 28.86 -16.55 -1.29
CA LEU A 33 28.36 -17.80 -0.73
C LEU A 33 27.87 -18.76 -1.82
N ALA A 34 27.28 -18.28 -2.91
CA ALA A 34 26.84 -19.12 -4.03
C ALA A 34 28.00 -19.82 -4.77
N ALA A 35 29.23 -19.31 -4.63
CA ALA A 35 30.43 -19.94 -5.19
C ALA A 35 30.97 -21.09 -4.33
N LEU A 36 30.41 -21.31 -3.13
CA LEU A 36 30.83 -22.33 -2.18
C LEU A 36 29.79 -23.47 -2.10
N PRO A 37 30.22 -24.72 -1.85
CA PRO A 37 29.28 -25.77 -1.48
C PRO A 37 28.66 -25.44 -0.12
N ALA A 38 27.33 -25.57 -0.02
CA ALA A 38 26.65 -25.41 1.27
C ALA A 38 26.93 -26.63 2.17
N ASP A 39 27.21 -26.38 3.44
CA ASP A 39 27.40 -27.40 4.47
C ASP A 39 26.09 -28.14 4.77
N SER A 40 24.98 -27.39 4.78
CA SER A 40 23.63 -27.95 4.87
C SER A 40 22.57 -27.04 4.23
N VAL A 41 21.43 -27.63 3.88
CA VAL A 41 20.23 -26.92 3.42
C VAL A 41 19.05 -27.39 4.26
N GLU A 42 18.34 -26.43 4.85
CA GLU A 42 17.23 -26.71 5.77
C GLU A 42 16.02 -25.84 5.43
N GLU A 43 14.85 -26.45 5.50
CA GLU A 43 13.58 -25.75 5.36
C GLU A 43 12.77 -25.89 6.65
N SER A 44 12.06 -24.84 7.01
CA SER A 44 11.17 -24.87 8.18
C SER A 44 10.02 -23.90 8.04
N ASP A 45 8.87 -24.33 8.55
CA ASP A 45 7.74 -23.46 8.87
C ASP A 45 7.81 -23.13 10.38
N GLU A 46 7.91 -21.85 10.70
CA GLU A 46 8.07 -21.34 12.06
C GLU A 46 6.96 -20.32 12.34
N VAL A 47 6.57 -20.15 13.60
CA VAL A 47 5.71 -19.03 14.02
C VAL A 47 6.52 -18.08 14.88
N TYR A 48 6.75 -16.86 14.38
CA TYR A 48 7.37 -15.79 15.15
C TYR A 48 6.32 -15.04 15.95
N LEU A 49 6.60 -14.79 17.23
CA LEU A 49 5.81 -13.89 18.06
C LEU A 49 6.54 -12.55 18.12
N LEU A 50 6.03 -11.55 17.39
CA LEU A 50 6.64 -10.24 17.24
C LEU A 50 6.06 -9.25 18.25
N SER A 51 6.89 -8.32 18.72
CA SER A 51 6.49 -7.22 19.60
C SER A 51 6.80 -5.86 18.99
N SER A 52 5.89 -4.90 19.17
CA SER A 52 6.14 -3.49 18.85
C SER A 52 7.16 -2.86 19.80
N ALA A 53 7.31 -3.39 21.02
CA ALA A 53 8.17 -2.85 22.07
C ALA A 53 9.56 -3.50 22.16
N SER A 54 9.79 -4.63 21.48
CA SER A 54 11.03 -5.41 21.59
C SER A 54 11.46 -6.01 20.25
N ASP A 55 12.77 -6.19 20.09
CA ASP A 55 13.40 -6.92 18.97
C ASP A 55 13.87 -8.34 19.39
N ALA A 56 13.45 -8.84 20.56
CA ALA A 56 13.71 -10.21 20.98
C ALA A 56 13.19 -11.23 19.94
N SER A 57 13.98 -12.26 19.68
CA SER A 57 13.60 -13.32 18.76
C SER A 57 12.85 -14.42 19.52
N VAL A 58 11.51 -14.37 19.47
CA VAL A 58 10.62 -15.42 19.98
C VAL A 58 10.03 -16.20 18.82
N LYS A 59 10.27 -17.51 18.77
CA LYS A 59 9.72 -18.37 17.72
C LYS A 59 9.31 -19.74 18.23
N LEU A 60 8.23 -20.27 17.68
CA LEU A 60 7.77 -21.64 17.87
C LEU A 60 8.09 -22.45 16.62
N ARG A 61 8.81 -23.56 16.78
CA ARG A 61 9.14 -24.51 15.72
C ARG A 61 9.12 -25.92 16.28
N ASP A 62 8.48 -26.84 15.57
CA ASP A 62 8.41 -28.27 15.94
C ASP A 62 7.98 -28.49 17.41
N GLY A 63 7.01 -27.70 17.87
CA GLY A 63 6.49 -27.77 19.25
C GLY A 63 7.42 -27.21 20.33
N VAL A 64 8.51 -26.53 19.97
CA VAL A 64 9.45 -25.92 20.91
C VAL A 64 9.50 -24.40 20.71
N ILE A 65 9.30 -23.65 21.78
CA ILE A 65 9.55 -22.20 21.79
C ILE A 65 11.02 -21.93 22.08
N ASP A 66 11.61 -21.03 21.32
CA ASP A 66 12.98 -20.54 21.45
C ASP A 66 12.94 -19.01 21.60
N VAL A 67 13.56 -18.50 22.66
CA VAL A 67 13.63 -17.08 22.98
C VAL A 67 15.09 -16.65 23.07
N LYS A 68 15.45 -15.66 22.25
CA LYS A 68 16.75 -15.00 22.30
C LYS A 68 16.59 -13.51 22.50
N GLU A 69 17.36 -12.97 23.44
CA GLU A 69 17.40 -11.55 23.75
C GLU A 69 18.72 -10.93 23.32
N LEU A 70 18.66 -9.65 22.98
CA LEU A 70 19.84 -8.86 22.67
C LEU A 70 20.53 -8.49 23.97
N GLN A 71 21.76 -8.97 24.15
CA GLN A 71 22.54 -8.74 25.35
C GLN A 71 23.45 -7.51 25.24
N ASP A 72 24.09 -7.33 24.09
CA ASP A 72 25.05 -6.25 23.85
C ASP A 72 25.05 -5.81 22.38
N VAL A 73 25.42 -4.55 22.15
CA VAL A 73 25.61 -3.96 20.81
C VAL A 73 26.90 -3.17 20.81
N ARG A 74 27.84 -3.57 19.96
CA ARG A 74 29.10 -2.84 19.79
C ARG A 74 28.90 -1.52 19.04
N PRO A 75 29.85 -0.58 19.15
CA PRO A 75 29.78 0.69 18.41
C PRO A 75 29.71 0.56 16.89
N ASP A 76 30.20 -0.55 16.34
CA ASP A 76 30.10 -0.88 14.91
C ASP A 76 28.75 -1.51 14.51
N GLY A 77 27.85 -1.69 15.47
CA GLY A 77 26.52 -2.28 15.28
C GLY A 77 26.48 -3.80 15.41
N LEU A 78 27.59 -4.50 15.66
CA LEU A 78 27.59 -5.94 15.87
C LEU A 78 26.78 -6.31 17.14
N GLN A 79 25.93 -7.33 17.06
CA GLN A 79 24.94 -7.67 18.10
C GLN A 79 25.28 -8.99 18.77
N GLN A 80 25.17 -9.07 20.10
CA GLN A 80 25.30 -10.32 20.86
C GLN A 80 23.93 -10.84 21.29
N TRP A 81 23.59 -12.05 20.90
CA TRP A 81 22.30 -12.67 21.18
C TRP A 81 22.45 -13.81 22.19
N LEU A 82 21.70 -13.71 23.30
CA LEU A 82 21.69 -14.69 24.37
C LEU A 82 20.41 -15.55 24.31
N PRO A 83 20.52 -16.89 24.24
CA PRO A 83 19.38 -17.78 24.43
C PRO A 83 18.91 -17.73 25.88
N VAL A 84 17.71 -17.23 26.12
CA VAL A 84 17.17 -17.08 27.49
C VAL A 84 16.15 -18.15 27.84
N LEU A 85 15.40 -18.68 26.86
CA LEU A 85 14.42 -19.75 27.09
C LEU A 85 14.37 -20.71 25.90
N LYS A 86 14.32 -22.01 26.20
CA LYS A 86 13.97 -23.05 25.24
C LYS A 86 13.09 -24.09 25.93
N ALA A 87 11.82 -24.18 25.53
CA ALA A 87 10.83 -24.99 26.22
C ALA A 87 9.85 -25.66 25.24
N PRO A 88 9.38 -26.88 25.52
CA PRO A 88 8.30 -27.48 24.76
C PRO A 88 6.98 -26.73 24.99
N PHE A 89 6.10 -26.74 24.00
CA PHE A 89 4.72 -26.27 24.10
C PHE A 89 3.80 -27.45 24.47
N PRO A 90 2.74 -27.28 25.30
CA PRO A 90 2.27 -26.04 25.93
C PRO A 90 3.20 -25.50 27.02
N LEU A 91 3.14 -24.19 27.26
CA LEU A 91 3.94 -23.52 28.29
C LEU A 91 3.21 -23.51 29.63
N ASP A 92 3.95 -23.65 30.72
CA ASP A 92 3.45 -23.26 32.03
C ASP A 92 3.42 -21.73 32.18
N ALA A 93 2.84 -21.24 33.29
CA ALA A 93 2.69 -19.81 33.53
C ALA A 93 4.05 -19.08 33.68
N ASP A 94 5.08 -19.73 34.21
CA ASP A 94 6.42 -19.14 34.37
C ASP A 94 7.09 -18.94 33.01
N ALA A 95 7.16 -20.00 32.20
CA ALA A 95 7.72 -19.94 30.86
C ALA A 95 6.96 -18.95 29.98
N ALA A 96 5.63 -18.91 30.07
CA ALA A 96 4.82 -17.91 29.37
C ALA A 96 5.12 -16.48 29.85
N GLY A 97 5.26 -16.26 31.15
CA GLY A 97 5.65 -14.96 31.71
C GLY A 97 7.02 -14.49 31.22
N ARG A 98 7.99 -15.40 31.12
CA ARG A 98 9.33 -15.11 30.59
C ARG A 98 9.30 -14.75 29.10
N VAL A 99 8.46 -15.41 28.30
CA VAL A 99 8.23 -15.04 26.89
C VAL A 99 7.66 -13.62 26.78
N LEU A 100 6.63 -13.31 27.58
CA LEU A 100 6.01 -11.97 27.57
C LEU A 100 6.99 -10.89 28.03
N ALA A 101 7.79 -11.17 29.06
CA ALA A 101 8.83 -10.26 29.56
C ALA A 101 9.88 -9.95 28.48
N ALA A 102 10.39 -10.97 27.76
CA ALA A 102 11.32 -10.80 26.65
C ALA A 102 10.75 -9.90 25.53
N LEU A 103 9.42 -9.96 25.35
CA LEU A 103 8.69 -9.16 24.38
C LEU A 103 8.31 -7.77 24.90
N GLY A 104 8.73 -7.39 26.12
CA GLY A 104 8.43 -6.10 26.72
C GLY A 104 6.99 -5.95 27.20
N VAL A 105 6.29 -7.06 27.47
CA VAL A 105 4.89 -7.08 27.91
C VAL A 105 4.81 -7.41 29.39
N GLY A 106 4.36 -6.45 30.20
CA GLY A 106 4.14 -6.61 31.64
C GLY A 106 2.79 -7.27 32.00
N ALA A 107 2.37 -8.29 31.26
CA ALA A 107 1.12 -9.01 31.50
C ALA A 107 1.39 -10.36 32.18
N THR A 108 0.51 -10.76 33.10
CA THR A 108 0.57 -12.06 33.79
C THR A 108 -0.58 -12.93 33.32
N LEU A 109 -0.29 -14.14 32.85
CA LEU A 109 -1.30 -15.12 32.48
C LEU A 109 -1.64 -16.00 33.68
N ALA A 110 -2.93 -16.22 33.93
CA ALA A 110 -3.42 -16.91 35.12
C ALA A 110 -3.21 -18.45 35.10
N GLY A 111 -2.77 -19.01 33.97
CA GLY A 111 -2.57 -20.44 33.77
C GLY A 111 -1.59 -20.75 32.64
N GLY A 112 -1.42 -22.04 32.35
CA GLY A 112 -0.61 -22.49 31.21
C GLY A 112 -1.17 -22.02 29.86
N VAL A 113 -0.31 -21.95 28.86
CA VAL A 113 -0.63 -21.47 27.51
C VAL A 113 -0.56 -22.61 26.52
N HIS A 114 -1.68 -22.84 25.82
CA HIS A 114 -1.85 -24.00 24.94
C HIS A 114 -1.68 -23.69 23.46
N SER A 115 -1.71 -22.41 23.09
CA SER A 115 -1.42 -21.94 21.74
C SER A 115 -0.60 -20.66 21.71
N ILE A 116 0.17 -20.44 20.65
CA ILE A 116 0.86 -19.15 20.44
C ILE A 116 -0.13 -17.99 20.22
N GLY A 117 -1.36 -18.30 19.81
CA GLY A 117 -2.45 -17.32 19.69
C GLY A 117 -2.85 -16.71 21.04
N GLU A 118 -2.85 -17.51 22.11
CA GLU A 118 -3.08 -17.00 23.48
C GLU A 118 -1.98 -16.03 23.92
N LEU A 119 -0.71 -16.32 23.61
CA LEU A 119 0.39 -15.38 23.86
C LEU A 119 0.23 -14.09 23.05
N ALA A 120 -0.13 -14.19 21.76
CA ALA A 120 -0.36 -13.02 20.93
C ALA A 120 -1.56 -12.18 21.41
N ALA A 121 -2.59 -12.81 21.99
CA ALA A 121 -3.74 -12.13 22.55
C ALA A 121 -3.46 -11.43 23.89
N ALA A 122 -2.31 -11.71 24.53
CA ALA A 122 -1.95 -11.12 25.82
C ALA A 122 -1.69 -9.60 25.75
N SER A 123 -1.37 -9.05 24.57
CA SER A 123 -1.22 -7.61 24.36
C SER A 123 -1.50 -7.22 22.89
N PRO A 124 -2.17 -6.09 22.63
CA PRO A 124 -2.36 -5.56 21.28
C PRO A 124 -1.05 -5.28 20.52
N GLY A 125 0.06 -5.10 21.25
CA GLY A 125 1.39 -4.89 20.70
C GLY A 125 2.09 -6.18 20.26
N LEU A 126 1.44 -7.34 20.37
CA LEU A 126 1.98 -8.63 19.95
C LEU A 126 1.29 -9.17 18.71
N ARG A 127 2.05 -9.88 17.87
CA ARG A 127 1.51 -10.55 16.69
C ARG A 127 2.24 -11.85 16.41
N ALA A 128 1.49 -12.94 16.31
CA ALA A 128 1.98 -14.20 15.78
C ALA A 128 1.99 -14.14 14.24
N LEU A 129 3.12 -14.51 13.64
CA LEU A 129 3.31 -14.49 12.19
C LEU A 129 3.95 -15.80 11.73
N HIS A 130 3.31 -16.47 10.77
CA HIS A 130 3.88 -17.62 10.10
C HIS A 130 4.99 -17.19 9.15
N VAL A 131 6.15 -17.82 9.28
CA VAL A 131 7.34 -17.55 8.49
C VAL A 131 7.89 -18.86 7.96
N ARG A 132 8.02 -18.95 6.64
CA ARG A 132 8.76 -20.03 5.98
C ARG A 132 10.19 -19.59 5.73
N LYS A 133 11.14 -20.43 6.11
CA LYS A 133 12.57 -20.18 5.89
C LYS A 133 13.18 -21.33 5.12
N ARG A 134 14.01 -20.99 4.13
CA ARG A 134 14.93 -21.90 3.47
C ARG A 134 16.35 -21.39 3.69
N ARG A 135 17.12 -22.11 4.50
CA ARG A 135 18.46 -21.74 4.96
C ARG A 135 19.51 -22.58 4.26
N ARG A 136 20.61 -21.96 3.87
CA ARG A 136 21.84 -22.61 3.43
C ARG A 136 22.94 -22.19 4.37
N HIS A 137 23.58 -23.15 5.01
CA HIS A 137 24.68 -22.91 5.94
C HIS A 137 26.02 -23.10 5.25
N TYR A 138 26.99 -22.29 5.65
CA TYR A 138 28.36 -22.33 5.14
C TYR A 138 29.33 -22.05 6.27
N THR A 139 30.52 -22.62 6.18
CA THR A 139 31.66 -22.24 6.98
C THR A 139 32.49 -21.24 6.18
N PHE A 140 32.53 -19.98 6.61
CA PHE A 140 33.28 -18.93 5.93
C PHE A 140 34.10 -18.11 6.93
N GLY A 141 35.40 -17.95 6.68
CA GLY A 141 36.29 -17.18 7.56
C GLY A 141 36.33 -17.68 9.02
N GLY A 142 36.02 -18.95 9.26
CA GLY A 142 35.91 -19.53 10.61
C GLY A 142 34.60 -19.21 11.35
N CYS A 143 33.66 -18.50 10.72
CA CYS A 143 32.31 -18.31 11.23
C CYS A 143 31.31 -19.24 10.53
N MET A 144 30.17 -19.43 11.19
CA MET A 144 28.97 -19.91 10.51
C MET A 144 28.35 -18.75 9.73
N ALA A 145 28.12 -18.95 8.44
CA ALA A 145 27.38 -18.05 7.58
C ALA A 145 26.07 -18.71 7.13
N GLU A 146 24.99 -17.96 7.14
CA GLU A 146 23.64 -18.43 6.80
C GLU A 146 23.06 -17.52 5.71
N LEU A 147 22.81 -18.08 4.52
CA LEU A 147 21.94 -17.44 3.52
C LEU A 147 20.53 -17.97 3.69
N THR A 148 19.58 -17.07 3.93
CA THR A 148 18.17 -17.41 4.16
C THR A 148 17.28 -16.76 3.12
N GLU A 149 16.43 -17.55 2.48
CA GLU A 149 15.20 -17.08 1.82
C GLU A 149 14.08 -17.12 2.86
N LEU A 150 13.47 -15.97 3.13
CA LEU A 150 12.45 -15.78 4.18
C LEU A 150 11.14 -15.30 3.55
N THR A 151 10.04 -16.00 3.83
CA THR A 151 8.70 -15.63 3.34
C THR A 151 7.74 -15.48 4.52
N ALA A 152 7.00 -14.37 4.54
CA ALA A 152 5.95 -14.10 5.51
C ALA A 152 4.69 -13.59 4.79
N GLY A 153 3.62 -14.39 4.78
CA GLY A 153 2.44 -14.11 3.96
C GLY A 153 2.77 -14.13 2.46
N THR A 154 2.46 -13.06 1.74
CA THR A 154 2.79 -12.90 0.30
C THR A 154 4.13 -12.22 0.06
N GLN A 155 4.80 -11.74 1.11
CA GLN A 155 6.05 -11.01 1.02
C GLN A 155 7.23 -11.96 1.23
N SER A 156 8.32 -11.72 0.51
CA SER A 156 9.55 -12.49 0.66
C SER A 156 10.78 -11.59 0.63
N THR A 157 11.83 -11.99 1.34
CA THR A 157 13.12 -11.33 1.34
C THR A 157 14.23 -12.36 1.50
N ARG A 158 15.48 -11.92 1.35
CA ARG A 158 16.66 -12.73 1.56
C ARG A 158 17.55 -12.07 2.61
N THR A 159 18.25 -12.88 3.38
CA THR A 159 19.14 -12.41 4.46
C THR A 159 20.44 -13.19 4.45
N VAL A 160 21.55 -12.51 4.70
CA VAL A 160 22.81 -13.17 5.05
C VAL A 160 23.15 -12.84 6.49
N ALA A 161 23.49 -13.86 7.27
CA ALA A 161 24.02 -13.70 8.61
C ALA A 161 25.37 -14.38 8.77
N VAL A 162 26.20 -13.82 9.65
CA VAL A 162 27.48 -14.39 10.07
C VAL A 162 27.48 -14.42 11.59
N GLU A 163 27.76 -15.57 12.19
CA GLU A 163 27.74 -15.72 13.65
C GLU A 163 28.89 -16.57 14.21
N ALA A 164 29.45 -16.12 15.33
CA ALA A 164 30.48 -16.82 16.11
C ALA A 164 30.50 -16.32 17.57
N ASN A 165 31.27 -16.99 18.43
CA ASN A 165 31.48 -16.55 19.81
C ASN A 165 32.47 -15.38 19.91
N ASP A 166 33.39 -15.26 18.94
CA ASP A 166 34.36 -14.18 18.86
C ASP A 166 33.84 -13.03 17.97
N PRO A 167 33.57 -11.84 18.54
CA PRO A 167 33.07 -10.70 17.77
C PRO A 167 34.08 -10.15 16.76
N GLU A 168 35.39 -10.22 17.04
CA GLU A 168 36.42 -9.75 16.10
C GLU A 168 36.45 -10.63 14.84
N LEU A 169 36.21 -11.94 15.03
CA LEU A 169 36.06 -12.87 13.92
C LEU A 169 34.83 -12.53 13.09
N VAL A 170 33.67 -12.32 13.71
CA VAL A 170 32.44 -11.96 12.98
C VAL A 170 32.63 -10.67 12.19
N GLY A 171 33.23 -9.64 12.79
CA GLY A 171 33.49 -8.36 12.11
C GLY A 171 34.42 -8.51 10.89
N ARG A 172 35.51 -9.29 11.01
CA ARG A 172 36.41 -9.57 9.87
C ARG A 172 35.71 -10.37 8.77
N THR A 173 34.98 -11.41 9.15
CA THR A 173 34.28 -12.30 8.21
C THR A 173 33.14 -11.56 7.50
N GLY A 174 32.38 -10.73 8.21
CA GLY A 174 31.34 -9.89 7.62
C GLY A 174 31.90 -8.95 6.55
N ARG A 175 33.02 -8.27 6.83
CA ARG A 175 33.71 -7.44 5.84
C ARG A 175 34.19 -8.25 4.63
N ALA A 176 34.76 -9.42 4.85
CA ALA A 176 35.22 -10.30 3.77
C ALA A 176 34.08 -10.84 2.89
N LEU A 177 32.87 -10.98 3.45
CA LEU A 177 31.67 -11.33 2.69
C LEU A 177 31.04 -10.15 1.94
N GLY A 178 31.52 -8.92 2.13
CA GLY A 178 30.90 -7.73 1.55
C GLY A 178 29.72 -7.20 2.36
N LEU A 179 29.61 -7.55 3.65
CA LEU A 179 28.61 -6.96 4.56
C LEU A 179 29.11 -5.67 5.24
N GLY A 180 30.36 -5.28 4.99
CA GLY A 180 30.96 -4.07 5.57
C GLY A 180 30.27 -2.80 5.08
N GLY A 181 29.84 -1.94 6.00
CA GLY A 181 29.14 -0.69 5.68
C GLY A 181 27.62 -0.83 5.58
N HIS A 182 27.08 -2.05 5.58
CA HIS A 182 25.63 -2.29 5.65
C HIS A 182 25.16 -2.39 7.10
N GLY A 183 23.95 -1.93 7.40
CA GLY A 183 23.42 -1.95 8.78
C GLY A 183 23.16 -3.37 9.30
N ASN A 184 23.52 -3.64 10.56
CA ASN A 184 23.19 -4.90 11.22
C ASN A 184 21.74 -4.90 11.73
N THR A 185 20.92 -5.79 11.20
CA THR A 185 19.48 -5.86 11.48
C THR A 185 19.10 -7.16 12.17
N ALA A 186 18.49 -7.06 13.35
CA ALA A 186 17.94 -8.21 14.07
C ALA A 186 16.91 -8.98 13.22
N ILE A 187 16.89 -10.31 13.32
CA ILE A 187 15.92 -11.12 12.55
C ILE A 187 14.47 -10.73 12.84
N ALA A 188 14.13 -10.48 14.11
CA ALA A 188 12.79 -10.03 14.48
C ALA A 188 12.46 -8.71 13.80
N ARG A 189 13.35 -7.71 13.88
CA ARG A 189 13.19 -6.42 13.19
C ARG A 189 13.02 -6.57 11.68
N GLY A 190 13.82 -7.42 11.04
CA GLY A 190 13.68 -7.69 9.60
C GLY A 190 12.33 -8.31 9.23
N ILE A 191 11.83 -9.25 10.05
CA ILE A 191 10.48 -9.82 9.87
C ILE A 191 9.41 -8.76 10.11
N LYS A 192 9.57 -7.89 11.11
CA LYS A 192 8.67 -6.76 11.37
C LYS A 192 8.59 -5.83 10.16
N LEU A 193 9.73 -5.47 9.58
CA LEU A 193 9.79 -4.64 8.36
C LEU A 193 9.11 -5.32 7.17
N LEU A 194 9.40 -6.61 6.93
CA LEU A 194 8.76 -7.39 5.87
C LEU A 194 7.24 -7.48 6.03
N ALA A 195 6.76 -7.56 7.27
CA ALA A 195 5.35 -7.64 7.61
C ALA A 195 4.68 -6.28 7.89
N ALA A 196 5.43 -5.17 7.71
CA ALA A 196 5.04 -3.81 8.10
C ALA A 196 4.54 -3.67 9.56
N PHE A 197 4.99 -4.53 10.46
CA PHE A 197 4.57 -4.58 11.86
C PHE A 197 5.35 -3.58 12.72
N GLY A 198 4.64 -2.82 13.57
CA GLY A 198 5.25 -1.83 14.47
C GLY A 198 5.66 -0.51 13.80
N ARG A 199 5.34 -0.30 12.52
CA ARG A 199 5.34 1.04 11.91
C ARG A 199 3.96 1.66 12.16
N PRO A 200 3.87 2.96 12.49
CA PRO A 200 2.59 3.65 12.48
C PRO A 200 1.94 3.43 11.13
N CYS A 201 0.78 2.78 11.11
CA CYS A 201 0.02 2.66 9.88
C CYS A 201 -1.38 3.20 10.11
N VAL A 202 -1.98 3.70 9.04
CA VAL A 202 -3.29 4.33 9.08
C VAL A 202 -4.12 3.80 7.94
N ALA A 203 -5.42 3.72 8.17
CA ALA A 203 -6.38 3.29 7.17
C ALA A 203 -7.38 4.40 6.85
N ILE A 204 -7.76 4.48 5.58
CA ILE A 204 -8.76 5.41 5.06
C ILE A 204 -9.83 4.60 4.34
N ILE A 205 -11.09 4.81 4.71
CA ILE A 205 -12.26 4.21 4.08
C ILE A 205 -13.10 5.33 3.45
N ASP A 206 -13.29 5.27 2.13
CA ASP A 206 -14.13 6.19 1.35
C ASP A 206 -15.41 5.46 0.94
N VAL A 207 -16.54 5.83 1.56
CA VAL A 207 -17.86 5.25 1.32
C VAL A 207 -18.58 6.07 0.26
N GLY A 208 -18.48 5.59 -0.98
CA GLY A 208 -19.18 6.16 -2.13
C GLY A 208 -20.54 5.54 -2.40
N THR A 209 -21.26 6.12 -3.36
CA THR A 209 -22.58 5.64 -3.81
C THR A 209 -22.51 4.24 -4.44
N ASN A 210 -21.46 3.96 -5.21
CA ASN A 210 -21.32 2.68 -5.94
C ASN A 210 -20.37 1.69 -5.26
N SER A 211 -19.34 2.19 -4.57
CA SER A 211 -18.24 1.39 -4.06
C SER A 211 -17.67 1.96 -2.77
N VAL A 212 -17.14 1.08 -1.92
CA VAL A 212 -16.30 1.45 -0.78
C VAL A 212 -14.85 1.26 -1.18
N LYS A 213 -14.02 2.28 -0.99
CA LYS A 213 -12.57 2.23 -1.27
C LYS A 213 -11.80 2.19 0.04
N PHE A 214 -10.68 1.48 0.04
CA PHE A 214 -9.82 1.25 1.18
C PHE A 214 -8.37 1.55 0.82
N LEU A 215 -7.72 2.39 1.61
CA LEU A 215 -6.29 2.63 1.58
C LEU A 215 -5.71 2.30 2.95
N LEU A 216 -4.66 1.49 2.98
CA LEU A 216 -3.83 1.23 4.16
C LEU A 216 -2.41 1.67 3.82
N ALA A 217 -1.84 2.57 4.61
CA ALA A 217 -0.49 3.10 4.39
C ALA A 217 0.33 3.01 5.67
N ALA A 218 1.61 2.69 5.54
CA ALA A 218 2.57 2.72 6.65
C ALA A 218 3.40 3.99 6.61
N HIS A 219 3.71 4.56 7.76
CA HIS A 219 4.66 5.66 7.89
C HIS A 219 6.08 5.11 7.76
N ALA A 220 6.82 5.64 6.80
CA ALA A 220 8.20 5.28 6.57
C ALA A 220 9.20 6.21 7.26
N ALA A 221 10.42 5.71 7.47
CA ALA A 221 11.46 6.44 8.19
C ALA A 221 11.94 7.69 7.40
N ASP A 222 11.75 7.70 6.09
CA ASP A 222 12.00 8.82 5.19
C ASP A 222 10.83 9.83 5.14
N GLY A 223 9.82 9.67 6.00
CA GLY A 223 8.62 10.51 6.04
C GLY A 223 7.58 10.20 4.95
N THR A 224 7.81 9.20 4.11
CA THR A 224 6.84 8.78 3.09
C THR A 224 5.76 7.89 3.68
N TRP A 225 4.66 7.72 2.92
CA TRP A 225 3.54 6.87 3.29
C TRP A 225 3.32 5.77 2.24
N PRO A 226 4.19 4.74 2.15
CA PRO A 226 4.00 3.63 1.24
C PRO A 226 2.67 2.92 1.46
N THR A 227 2.00 2.65 0.34
CA THR A 227 0.73 1.91 0.29
C THR A 227 0.96 0.43 0.61
N LEU A 228 0.32 -0.07 1.67
CA LEU A 228 0.27 -1.50 2.00
C LEU A 228 -0.91 -2.21 1.32
N ALA A 229 -2.02 -1.51 1.13
CA ALA A 229 -3.17 -1.99 0.38
C ALA A 229 -3.97 -0.82 -0.19
N ASP A 230 -4.35 -0.89 -1.47
CA ASP A 230 -5.31 0.02 -2.10
C ASP A 230 -6.31 -0.80 -2.93
N ARG A 231 -7.56 -0.85 -2.49
CA ARG A 231 -8.61 -1.65 -3.14
C ARG A 231 -9.97 -0.98 -3.09
N ALA A 232 -10.86 -1.41 -3.97
CA ALA A 232 -12.25 -0.98 -3.99
C ALA A 232 -13.17 -2.19 -4.02
N GLU A 233 -14.29 -2.09 -3.32
CA GLU A 233 -15.33 -3.11 -3.27
C GLU A 233 -16.66 -2.50 -3.73
N VAL A 234 -17.30 -3.14 -4.72
CA VAL A 234 -18.55 -2.64 -5.31
C VAL A 234 -19.73 -3.12 -4.46
N THR A 235 -20.24 -2.24 -3.59
CA THR A 235 -21.35 -2.55 -2.69
C THR A 235 -22.69 -1.99 -3.17
N ARG A 236 -22.65 -1.00 -4.07
CA ARG A 236 -23.80 -0.27 -4.62
C ARG A 236 -24.73 0.29 -3.54
N LEU A 237 -24.17 1.02 -2.58
CA LEU A 237 -24.92 1.60 -1.45
C LEU A 237 -26.11 2.47 -1.92
N GLY A 238 -25.91 3.28 -2.96
CA GLY A 238 -26.95 4.15 -3.52
C GLY A 238 -27.87 3.48 -4.54
N GLN A 239 -27.85 2.15 -4.63
CA GLN A 239 -28.77 1.42 -5.48
C GLN A 239 -30.22 1.81 -5.14
N ASP A 240 -31.01 2.09 -6.18
CA ASP A 240 -32.43 2.43 -6.10
C ASP A 240 -32.76 3.75 -5.38
N VAL A 241 -31.79 4.48 -4.81
CA VAL A 241 -32.04 5.71 -4.02
C VAL A 241 -32.74 6.79 -4.82
N GLU A 242 -32.40 6.99 -6.10
CA GLU A 242 -33.09 7.96 -6.96
C GLU A 242 -34.58 7.66 -7.12
N ARG A 243 -34.95 6.37 -7.03
CA ARG A 243 -36.33 5.90 -7.19
C ARG A 243 -37.09 5.82 -5.87
N THR A 244 -36.42 5.41 -4.78
CA THR A 244 -37.04 5.14 -3.48
C THR A 244 -36.86 6.28 -2.47
N GLY A 245 -35.94 7.20 -2.74
CA GLY A 245 -35.53 8.27 -1.83
C GLY A 245 -34.72 7.81 -0.62
N HIS A 246 -34.46 6.51 -0.44
CA HIS A 246 -33.85 5.94 0.77
C HIS A 246 -32.83 4.86 0.45
N LEU A 247 -31.83 4.69 1.34
CA LEU A 247 -30.89 3.57 1.25
C LEU A 247 -31.65 2.26 1.47
N GLY A 248 -31.46 1.31 0.55
CA GLY A 248 -32.05 -0.02 0.68
C GLY A 248 -31.35 -0.86 1.75
N ALA A 249 -32.12 -1.70 2.46
CA ALA A 249 -31.58 -2.57 3.51
C ALA A 249 -30.47 -3.51 3.01
N ALA A 250 -30.65 -4.16 1.85
CA ALA A 250 -29.65 -5.06 1.31
C ALA A 250 -28.32 -4.34 0.91
N PRO A 251 -28.34 -3.20 0.18
CA PRO A 251 -27.15 -2.36 0.01
C PRO A 251 -26.47 -1.94 1.31
N MET A 252 -27.24 -1.55 2.33
CA MET A 252 -26.69 -1.19 3.65
C MET A 252 -25.95 -2.36 4.28
N THR A 253 -26.58 -3.55 4.39
CA THR A 253 -25.95 -4.74 4.98
C THR A 253 -24.65 -5.12 4.27
N ARG A 254 -24.64 -5.16 2.93
CA ARG A 254 -23.41 -5.46 2.17
C ARG A 254 -22.30 -4.44 2.43
N THR A 255 -22.67 -3.17 2.49
CA THR A 255 -21.69 -2.09 2.72
C THR A 255 -21.14 -2.11 4.14
N VAL A 256 -21.98 -2.41 5.14
CA VAL A 256 -21.57 -2.59 6.54
C VAL A 256 -20.53 -3.72 6.65
N GLU A 257 -20.77 -4.87 6.04
CA GLU A 257 -19.83 -5.99 6.08
C GLU A 257 -18.51 -5.69 5.33
N ALA A 258 -18.58 -4.99 4.19
CA ALA A 258 -17.37 -4.56 3.48
C ALA A 258 -16.50 -3.64 4.36
N ILE A 259 -17.10 -2.65 5.02
CA ILE A 259 -16.40 -1.73 5.94
C ILE A 259 -15.84 -2.50 7.13
N ALA A 260 -16.59 -3.44 7.70
CA ALA A 260 -16.11 -4.27 8.81
C ALA A 260 -14.89 -5.10 8.43
N GLY A 261 -14.91 -5.74 7.25
CA GLY A 261 -13.76 -6.49 6.73
C GLY A 261 -12.52 -5.62 6.49
N MET A 262 -12.71 -4.38 6.01
CA MET A 262 -11.65 -3.38 5.85
C MET A 262 -11.08 -2.93 7.21
N ALA A 263 -11.94 -2.67 8.19
CA ALA A 263 -11.52 -2.30 9.55
C ALA A 263 -10.73 -3.42 10.23
N ASP A 264 -11.17 -4.67 10.09
CA ASP A 264 -10.46 -5.83 10.63
C ASP A 264 -9.10 -6.04 9.93
N GLN A 265 -9.03 -5.78 8.62
CA GLN A 265 -7.75 -5.79 7.89
C GLN A 265 -6.79 -4.73 8.44
N ALA A 266 -7.25 -3.50 8.64
CA ALA A 266 -6.46 -2.41 9.18
C ALA A 266 -5.95 -2.73 10.60
N ARG A 267 -6.83 -3.23 11.49
CA ARG A 267 -6.44 -3.64 12.85
C ARG A 267 -5.41 -4.74 12.87
N ARG A 268 -5.56 -5.77 12.03
CA ARG A 268 -4.56 -6.85 11.88
C ARG A 268 -3.21 -6.36 11.36
N ALA A 269 -3.21 -5.27 10.59
CA ALA A 269 -1.98 -4.62 10.15
C ALA A 269 -1.34 -3.74 11.24
N GLY A 270 -2.05 -3.48 12.35
CA GLY A 270 -1.59 -2.60 13.42
C GLY A 270 -1.92 -1.13 13.19
N ALA A 271 -3.01 -0.82 12.46
CA ALA A 271 -3.39 0.56 12.18
C ALA A 271 -3.71 1.31 13.47
N GLU A 272 -3.02 2.43 13.70
CA GLU A 272 -3.20 3.31 14.86
C GLU A 272 -4.49 4.13 14.73
N ALA A 273 -4.89 4.42 13.50
CA ALA A 273 -6.11 5.15 13.19
C ALA A 273 -6.80 4.58 11.94
N ILE A 274 -8.14 4.58 11.98
CA ILE A 274 -9.00 4.25 10.85
C ILE A 274 -9.94 5.43 10.65
N THR A 275 -9.74 6.19 9.57
CA THR A 275 -10.62 7.28 9.16
C THR A 275 -11.63 6.77 8.14
N ALA A 276 -12.92 6.99 8.37
CA ALA A 276 -13.96 6.67 7.40
C ALA A 276 -14.77 7.91 7.03
N VAL A 277 -14.93 8.16 5.73
CA VAL A 277 -15.72 9.28 5.21
C VAL A 277 -16.84 8.78 4.31
N GLY A 278 -17.95 9.51 4.29
CA GLY A 278 -19.08 9.27 3.39
C GLY A 278 -19.32 10.46 2.47
N THR A 279 -19.64 10.18 1.20
CA THR A 279 -19.81 11.20 0.15
C THR A 279 -21.28 11.35 -0.27
N ALA A 280 -21.53 11.59 -1.56
CA ALA A 280 -22.84 11.96 -2.10
C ALA A 280 -23.98 11.02 -1.68
N GLY A 281 -23.75 9.70 -1.71
CA GLY A 281 -24.77 8.72 -1.34
C GLY A 281 -25.30 8.86 0.09
N LEU A 282 -24.43 9.24 1.04
CA LEU A 282 -24.84 9.47 2.44
C LEU A 282 -25.35 10.89 2.68
N ARG A 283 -24.86 11.90 1.93
CA ARG A 283 -25.39 13.27 2.02
C ARG A 283 -26.85 13.36 1.62
N SER A 284 -27.25 12.60 0.60
CA SER A 284 -28.58 12.71 -0.01
C SER A 284 -29.64 11.81 0.62
N ALA A 285 -29.25 10.80 1.39
CA ALA A 285 -30.19 9.82 1.94
C ALA A 285 -30.74 10.23 3.32
N PRO A 286 -32.08 10.36 3.50
CA PRO A 286 -32.68 10.71 4.78
C PRO A 286 -32.38 9.71 5.90
N ASN A 287 -32.22 8.44 5.56
CA ASN A 287 -31.90 7.35 6.50
C ASN A 287 -30.39 7.04 6.62
N ALA A 288 -29.51 7.96 6.21
CA ALA A 288 -28.06 7.78 6.37
C ALA A 288 -27.63 7.55 7.82
N ALA A 289 -28.32 8.17 8.80
CA ALA A 289 -28.03 7.99 10.22
C ALA A 289 -28.19 6.54 10.69
N GLU A 290 -29.16 5.80 10.14
CA GLU A 290 -29.35 4.36 10.45
C GLU A 290 -28.17 3.53 9.95
N PHE A 291 -27.68 3.84 8.74
CA PHE A 291 -26.50 3.18 8.18
C PHE A 291 -25.24 3.47 9.00
N ILE A 292 -25.01 4.72 9.39
CA ILE A 292 -23.86 5.12 10.20
C ILE A 292 -23.89 4.41 11.56
N ALA A 293 -25.06 4.35 12.20
CA ALA A 293 -25.25 3.63 13.46
C ALA A 293 -24.98 2.12 13.31
N ALA A 294 -25.39 1.51 12.19
CA ALA A 294 -25.12 0.10 11.91
C ALA A 294 -23.62 -0.18 11.73
N VAL A 295 -22.87 0.69 11.06
CA VAL A 295 -21.41 0.58 10.92
C VAL A 295 -20.73 0.70 12.28
N GLN A 296 -21.13 1.69 13.10
CA GLN A 296 -20.60 1.89 14.44
C GLN A 296 -20.87 0.67 15.34
N ALA A 297 -22.09 0.13 15.31
CA ALA A 297 -22.43 -1.06 16.09
C ALA A 297 -21.66 -2.31 15.63
N ARG A 298 -21.42 -2.47 14.32
CA ARG A 298 -20.78 -3.65 13.74
C ARG A 298 -19.27 -3.69 13.96
N CYS A 299 -18.61 -2.54 13.86
CA CYS A 299 -17.14 -2.50 13.82
C CYS A 299 -16.53 -1.31 14.56
N GLY A 300 -17.30 -0.50 15.26
CA GLY A 300 -16.80 0.63 16.05
C GLY A 300 -16.23 1.78 15.22
N ILE A 301 -16.55 1.83 13.92
CA ILE A 301 -16.10 2.90 13.01
C ILE A 301 -17.20 3.93 12.83
N THR A 302 -16.90 5.18 13.15
CA THR A 302 -17.77 6.33 12.87
C THR A 302 -17.46 6.85 11.47
N ILE A 303 -18.50 7.03 10.65
CA ILE A 303 -18.36 7.64 9.33
C ILE A 303 -18.62 9.15 9.43
N GLU A 304 -17.67 9.93 8.96
CA GLU A 304 -17.82 11.37 8.79
C GLU A 304 -18.42 11.68 7.41
N VAL A 305 -19.62 12.26 7.36
CA VAL A 305 -20.22 12.68 6.08
C VAL A 305 -19.66 14.05 5.69
N ILE A 306 -18.81 14.08 4.67
CA ILE A 306 -18.15 15.31 4.22
C ILE A 306 -18.99 16.05 3.19
N SER A 307 -18.86 17.38 3.13
CA SER A 307 -19.53 18.21 2.13
C SER A 307 -18.99 17.93 0.71
N GLY A 308 -19.76 18.28 -0.33
CA GLY A 308 -19.28 18.16 -1.71
C GLY A 308 -18.10 19.09 -2.03
N GLU A 309 -18.00 20.23 -1.33
CA GLU A 309 -16.87 21.14 -1.41
C GLU A 309 -15.61 20.50 -0.80
N GLU A 310 -15.76 19.86 0.35
CA GLU A 310 -14.65 19.22 1.06
C GLU A 310 -14.13 18.00 0.31
N GLU A 311 -15.04 17.16 -0.21
CA GLU A 311 -14.70 16.03 -1.08
C GLU A 311 -13.82 16.47 -2.26
N ALA A 312 -14.16 17.60 -2.87
CA ALA A 312 -13.42 18.13 -3.99
C ALA A 312 -12.10 18.77 -3.61
N ARG A 313 -12.04 19.50 -2.49
CA ARG A 313 -10.81 20.06 -1.96
C ARG A 313 -9.80 18.96 -1.65
N LEU A 314 -10.25 17.89 -1.00
CA LEU A 314 -9.41 16.72 -0.71
C LEU A 314 -8.99 15.98 -1.98
N ALA A 315 -9.86 15.86 -2.99
CA ALA A 315 -9.47 15.31 -4.29
C ALA A 315 -8.39 16.18 -4.98
N TYR A 316 -8.48 17.50 -4.86
CA TYR A 316 -7.46 18.42 -5.36
C TYR A 316 -6.12 18.24 -4.62
N VAL A 317 -6.14 18.16 -3.28
CA VAL A 317 -4.95 17.83 -2.47
C VAL A 317 -4.36 16.49 -2.88
N ALA A 318 -5.20 15.48 -3.12
CA ALA A 318 -4.76 14.17 -3.58
C ALA A 318 -4.02 14.26 -4.92
N ALA A 319 -4.58 14.99 -5.88
CA ALA A 319 -4.04 15.14 -7.22
C ALA A 319 -2.71 15.89 -7.26
N THR A 320 -2.51 16.85 -6.36
CA THR A 320 -1.30 17.67 -6.27
C THR A 320 -0.26 17.09 -5.31
N SER A 321 -0.66 16.21 -4.39
CA SER A 321 0.24 15.60 -3.41
C SER A 321 1.39 14.82 -4.08
N GLY A 322 2.62 15.05 -3.61
CA GLY A 322 3.83 14.39 -4.14
C GLY A 322 4.28 14.90 -5.51
N LEU A 323 3.62 15.91 -6.07
CA LEU A 323 4.10 16.62 -7.26
C LEU A 323 4.82 17.89 -6.82
N ASP A 324 6.07 18.04 -7.23
CA ASP A 324 6.82 19.27 -6.99
C ASP A 324 6.25 20.37 -7.90
N ALA A 325 5.35 21.16 -7.32
CA ALA A 325 4.48 22.07 -8.04
C ALA A 325 4.60 23.46 -7.42
N SER A 326 5.46 24.29 -7.99
CA SER A 326 5.45 25.74 -7.75
C SER A 326 4.64 26.44 -8.84
N GLY A 327 3.69 27.31 -8.47
CA GLY A 327 2.93 28.14 -9.42
C GLY A 327 1.50 27.68 -9.68
N ALA A 328 0.88 28.26 -10.72
CA ALA A 328 -0.54 28.02 -11.05
C ALA A 328 -0.74 26.61 -11.62
N LEU A 329 -1.77 25.91 -11.12
CA LEU A 329 -2.11 24.54 -11.45
C LEU A 329 -3.53 24.46 -12.02
N VAL A 330 -3.72 23.51 -12.92
CA VAL A 330 -5.05 23.07 -13.36
C VAL A 330 -5.15 21.58 -13.13
N VAL A 331 -6.11 21.16 -12.30
CA VAL A 331 -6.51 19.76 -12.17
C VAL A 331 -7.81 19.58 -12.94
N PHE A 332 -7.84 18.62 -13.86
CA PHE A 332 -9.08 18.22 -14.53
C PHE A 332 -9.37 16.74 -14.34
N ASP A 333 -10.64 16.39 -14.18
CA ASP A 333 -11.14 15.02 -14.15
C ASP A 333 -12.11 14.85 -15.31
N THR A 334 -11.82 13.91 -16.20
CA THR A 334 -12.68 13.60 -17.34
C THR A 334 -13.39 12.27 -17.12
N GLY A 335 -14.69 12.35 -16.88
CA GLY A 335 -15.58 11.22 -16.74
C GLY A 335 -16.31 10.84 -18.02
N GLY A 336 -17.29 9.94 -17.88
CA GLY A 336 -18.15 9.53 -18.99
C GLY A 336 -19.17 10.59 -19.40
N GLY A 337 -19.74 11.32 -18.43
CA GLY A 337 -20.82 12.29 -18.66
C GLY A 337 -20.41 13.76 -18.56
N SER A 338 -19.32 14.07 -17.89
CA SER A 338 -18.88 15.46 -17.67
C SER A 338 -17.39 15.50 -17.38
N SER A 339 -16.85 16.72 -17.43
CA SER A 339 -15.48 17.04 -17.04
C SER A 339 -15.48 18.15 -16.01
N GLN A 340 -14.66 18.01 -14.97
CA GLN A 340 -14.52 18.99 -13.90
C GLN A 340 -13.14 19.63 -13.98
N PHE A 341 -13.07 20.94 -13.78
CA PHE A 341 -11.84 21.72 -13.79
C PHE A 341 -11.68 22.47 -12.48
N THR A 342 -10.49 22.38 -11.90
CA THR A 342 -10.09 23.08 -10.67
C THR A 342 -8.80 23.83 -10.93
N PHE A 343 -8.85 25.15 -10.86
CA PHE A 343 -7.72 26.05 -10.98
C PHE A 343 -7.24 26.45 -9.58
N GLY A 344 -5.94 26.62 -9.41
CA GLY A 344 -5.39 27.03 -8.13
C GLY A 344 -3.88 27.04 -8.07
N ASP A 345 -3.37 26.93 -6.86
CA ASP A 345 -1.98 26.64 -6.52
C ASP A 345 -1.97 25.48 -5.48
N PRO A 346 -0.82 24.98 -5.01
CA PRO A 346 -0.77 23.86 -4.07
C PRO A 346 -1.55 24.07 -2.76
N ARG A 347 -1.81 25.32 -2.36
CA ARG A 347 -2.45 25.67 -1.09
C ARG A 347 -3.87 26.21 -1.25
N HIS A 348 -4.22 26.72 -2.43
CA HIS A 348 -5.49 27.39 -2.65
C HIS A 348 -6.16 27.03 -3.98
N VAL A 349 -7.46 26.76 -3.94
CA VAL A 349 -8.31 26.62 -5.13
C VAL A 349 -8.90 27.97 -5.47
N SER A 350 -8.60 28.51 -6.65
CA SER A 350 -9.07 29.82 -7.11
C SER A 350 -10.39 29.77 -7.86
N GLU A 351 -10.61 28.73 -8.67
CA GLU A 351 -11.83 28.56 -9.45
C GLU A 351 -12.13 27.07 -9.64
N ARG A 352 -13.42 26.72 -9.63
CA ARG A 352 -13.87 25.39 -10.00
C ARG A 352 -15.13 25.46 -10.84
N PHE A 353 -15.22 24.60 -11.85
CA PHE A 353 -16.45 24.42 -12.62
C PHE A 353 -16.54 23.02 -13.23
N SER A 354 -17.74 22.67 -13.69
CA SER A 354 -18.04 21.44 -14.43
C SER A 354 -18.64 21.81 -15.78
N VAL A 355 -18.39 20.97 -16.78
CA VAL A 355 -18.95 21.08 -18.13
C VAL A 355 -19.46 19.71 -18.57
N ASP A 356 -20.52 19.68 -19.39
CA ASP A 356 -21.19 18.44 -19.84
C ASP A 356 -20.46 17.76 -21.01
N VAL A 357 -19.13 17.81 -20.96
CA VAL A 357 -18.20 17.17 -21.90
C VAL A 357 -17.69 15.89 -21.26
N GLY A 358 -18.12 14.75 -21.77
CA GLY A 358 -17.72 13.44 -21.24
C GLY A 358 -17.51 12.42 -22.35
N ALA A 359 -16.64 11.45 -22.09
CA ALA A 359 -16.22 10.48 -23.11
C ALA A 359 -17.39 9.62 -23.64
N VAL A 360 -18.33 9.21 -22.78
CA VAL A 360 -19.51 8.43 -23.19
C VAL A 360 -20.43 9.28 -24.06
N ARG A 361 -20.77 10.49 -23.61
CA ARG A 361 -21.66 11.41 -24.34
C ARG A 361 -21.15 11.72 -25.76
N LEU A 362 -19.86 12.03 -25.87
CA LEU A 362 -19.24 12.30 -27.18
C LEU A 362 -19.17 11.04 -28.05
N THR A 363 -18.90 9.89 -27.44
CA THR A 363 -18.87 8.61 -28.16
C THR A 363 -20.23 8.28 -28.77
N GLU A 364 -21.31 8.47 -28.01
CA GLU A 364 -22.68 8.27 -28.48
C GLU A 364 -23.07 9.29 -29.55
N HIS A 365 -22.73 10.58 -29.34
CA HIS A 365 -23.13 11.65 -30.25
C HIS A 365 -22.42 11.58 -31.61
N PHE A 366 -21.13 11.22 -31.64
CA PHE A 366 -20.32 11.17 -32.85
C PHE A 366 -20.03 9.75 -33.35
N ALA A 367 -20.65 8.72 -32.74
CA ALA A 367 -20.45 7.31 -33.05
C ALA A 367 -18.95 6.87 -33.01
N LEU A 368 -18.23 7.26 -31.95
CA LEU A 368 -16.78 7.04 -31.83
C LEU A 368 -16.39 5.61 -31.37
N GLY A 369 -17.37 4.72 -31.23
CA GLY A 369 -17.16 3.32 -30.87
C GLY A 369 -16.45 2.53 -31.97
N ASP A 370 -16.56 2.97 -33.23
CA ASP A 370 -15.90 2.35 -34.38
C ASP A 370 -14.76 3.20 -34.95
N ALA A 371 -14.13 2.71 -36.02
CA ALA A 371 -13.13 3.49 -36.75
C ALA A 371 -13.77 4.71 -37.42
N VAL A 372 -13.12 5.87 -37.34
CA VAL A 372 -13.63 7.16 -37.82
C VAL A 372 -12.62 7.89 -38.70
N SER A 373 -13.11 8.73 -39.60
CA SER A 373 -12.28 9.56 -40.47
C SER A 373 -11.71 10.78 -39.74
N GLU A 374 -10.72 11.42 -40.36
CA GLU A 374 -10.14 12.67 -39.86
C GLU A 374 -11.19 13.80 -39.77
N ASP A 375 -12.13 13.86 -40.71
CA ASP A 375 -13.19 14.87 -40.72
C ASP A 375 -14.12 14.76 -39.49
N VAL A 376 -14.41 13.52 -39.07
CA VAL A 376 -15.18 13.27 -37.84
C VAL A 376 -14.39 13.73 -36.62
N LEU A 377 -13.09 13.43 -36.56
CA LEU A 377 -12.24 13.91 -35.46
C LEU A 377 -12.15 15.43 -35.41
N SER A 378 -11.99 16.09 -36.56
CA SER A 378 -12.01 17.56 -36.63
C SER A 378 -13.33 18.12 -36.09
N SER A 379 -14.46 17.49 -36.44
CA SER A 379 -15.78 17.89 -35.94
C SER A 379 -15.91 17.70 -34.43
N VAL A 380 -15.41 16.58 -33.89
CA VAL A 380 -15.37 16.29 -32.45
C VAL A 380 -14.52 17.32 -31.72
N THR A 381 -13.32 17.63 -32.22
CA THR A 381 -12.40 18.61 -31.62
C THR A 381 -13.04 20.00 -31.56
N VAL A 382 -13.69 20.45 -32.64
CA VAL A 382 -14.41 21.73 -32.67
C VAL A 382 -15.56 21.74 -31.65
N ALA A 383 -16.33 20.66 -31.55
CA ALA A 383 -17.43 20.57 -30.58
C ALA A 383 -16.92 20.60 -29.13
N ILE A 384 -15.85 19.85 -28.82
CA ILE A 384 -15.20 19.88 -27.50
C ILE A 384 -14.70 21.30 -27.21
N ALA A 385 -14.02 21.95 -28.16
CA ALA A 385 -13.49 23.30 -27.97
C ALA A 385 -14.60 24.34 -27.69
N GLY A 386 -15.74 24.23 -28.38
CA GLY A 386 -16.90 25.09 -28.15
C GLY A 386 -17.45 24.98 -26.73
N GLU A 387 -17.58 23.77 -26.21
CA GLU A 387 -18.03 23.51 -24.83
C GLU A 387 -16.98 23.88 -23.77
N LEU A 388 -15.70 23.83 -24.15
CA LEU A 388 -14.56 24.17 -23.29
C LEU A 388 -14.07 25.62 -23.44
N VAL A 389 -14.85 26.51 -24.06
CA VAL A 389 -14.47 27.92 -24.32
C VAL A 389 -14.00 28.67 -23.06
N ARG A 390 -14.46 28.25 -21.87
CA ARG A 390 -14.00 28.81 -20.59
C ARG A 390 -12.51 28.61 -20.31
N LEU A 391 -11.85 27.65 -20.97
CA LEU A 391 -10.41 27.40 -20.85
C LEU A 391 -9.58 28.31 -21.75
N ASP A 392 -10.18 28.80 -22.85
CA ASP A 392 -9.49 29.57 -23.87
C ASP A 392 -9.02 30.95 -23.36
N GLY A 393 -7.90 31.43 -23.91
CA GLY A 393 -7.31 32.73 -23.57
C GLY A 393 -6.77 32.85 -22.14
N ARG A 394 -6.77 31.77 -21.35
CA ARG A 394 -6.17 31.77 -20.01
C ARG A 394 -4.66 31.77 -20.08
N ARG A 395 -4.01 32.31 -19.04
CA ARG A 395 -2.56 32.18 -18.87
C ARG A 395 -2.21 30.69 -18.72
N ALA A 396 -1.23 30.24 -19.48
CA ALA A 396 -0.74 28.87 -19.41
C ALA A 396 -0.36 28.51 -17.96
N PRO A 397 -0.90 27.42 -17.41
CA PRO A 397 -0.55 26.99 -16.06
C PRO A 397 0.86 26.43 -16.03
N ALA A 398 1.50 26.48 -14.85
CA ALA A 398 2.80 25.85 -14.64
C ALA A 398 2.72 24.33 -14.78
N ARG A 399 1.56 23.73 -14.46
CA ARG A 399 1.31 22.30 -14.62
C ARG A 399 -0.17 22.02 -14.86
N VAL A 400 -0.44 21.09 -15.76
CA VAL A 400 -1.75 20.48 -15.95
C VAL A 400 -1.72 19.08 -15.34
N ILE A 401 -2.70 18.76 -14.51
CA ILE A 401 -2.86 17.45 -13.87
C ILE A 401 -4.16 16.85 -14.39
N GLY A 402 -4.07 15.69 -15.03
CA GLY A 402 -5.23 14.95 -15.54
C GLY A 402 -5.58 13.77 -14.64
N MET A 403 -6.86 13.59 -14.39
CA MET A 403 -7.43 12.46 -13.65
C MET A 403 -8.52 11.77 -14.47
N GLY A 404 -8.95 10.62 -13.96
CA GLY A 404 -10.07 9.87 -14.53
C GLY A 404 -9.61 8.74 -15.46
N GLY A 405 -10.57 7.89 -15.81
CA GLY A 405 -10.29 6.62 -16.48
C GLY A 405 -9.66 6.77 -17.86
N ALA A 406 -9.98 7.84 -18.61
CA ALA A 406 -9.34 8.10 -19.90
C ALA A 406 -7.85 8.39 -19.71
N VAL A 407 -7.51 9.33 -18.82
CA VAL A 407 -6.14 9.77 -18.57
C VAL A 407 -5.26 8.61 -18.06
N THR A 408 -5.77 7.80 -17.13
CA THR A 408 -5.00 6.65 -16.61
C THR A 408 -4.82 5.53 -17.63
N ASN A 409 -5.79 5.31 -18.54
CA ASN A 409 -5.62 4.36 -19.64
C ASN A 409 -4.62 4.87 -20.69
N LEU A 410 -4.58 6.18 -20.99
CA LEU A 410 -3.54 6.74 -21.86
C LEU A 410 -2.14 6.48 -21.28
N ALA A 411 -1.97 6.63 -19.96
CA ALA A 411 -0.72 6.30 -19.27
C ALA A 411 -0.37 4.81 -19.36
N ALA A 412 -1.35 3.94 -19.09
CA ALA A 412 -1.14 2.49 -19.14
C ALA A 412 -0.76 2.01 -20.56
N VAL A 413 -1.37 2.58 -21.60
CA VAL A 413 -1.04 2.29 -23.01
C VAL A 413 0.34 2.82 -23.38
N LYS A 414 0.72 4.02 -22.92
CA LYS A 414 2.09 4.56 -23.11
C LYS A 414 3.16 3.59 -22.60
N HIS A 415 2.91 2.97 -21.45
CA HIS A 415 3.85 2.05 -20.80
C HIS A 415 3.68 0.59 -21.23
N GLY A 416 2.71 0.27 -22.11
CA GLY A 416 2.45 -1.11 -22.52
C GLY A 416 2.10 -2.04 -21.35
N MET A 417 1.33 -1.55 -20.37
CA MET A 417 1.05 -2.29 -19.14
C MET A 417 0.18 -3.52 -19.37
N VAL A 418 0.73 -4.71 -19.13
CA VAL A 418 -0.04 -5.97 -19.11
C VAL A 418 -0.84 -6.09 -17.82
N THR A 419 -0.26 -5.66 -16.70
CA THR A 419 -0.92 -5.57 -15.39
C THR A 419 -0.88 -4.12 -14.94
N TYR A 420 -2.02 -3.60 -14.52
CA TYR A 420 -2.16 -2.20 -14.11
C TYR A 420 -1.35 -1.94 -12.83
N ASP A 421 -0.36 -1.06 -12.91
CA ASP A 421 0.44 -0.63 -11.78
C ASP A 421 0.20 0.86 -11.51
N ARG A 422 -0.43 1.14 -10.36
CA ARG A 422 -0.82 2.49 -9.94
C ARG A 422 0.39 3.40 -9.70
N ASP A 423 1.48 2.82 -9.21
CA ASP A 423 2.68 3.59 -8.85
C ASP A 423 3.43 4.06 -10.10
N VAL A 424 3.33 3.29 -11.19
CA VAL A 424 3.86 3.71 -12.50
C VAL A 424 2.91 4.71 -13.19
N VAL A 425 1.59 4.54 -13.08
CA VAL A 425 0.62 5.48 -13.65
C VAL A 425 0.68 6.85 -12.97
N GLN A 426 0.78 6.88 -11.64
CA GLN A 426 0.88 8.11 -10.86
C GLN A 426 2.13 8.91 -11.28
N GLY A 427 1.94 10.17 -11.64
CA GLY A 427 3.04 11.05 -12.04
C GLY A 427 3.53 10.85 -13.47
N THR A 428 2.97 9.90 -14.23
CA THR A 428 3.31 9.74 -15.65
C THR A 428 3.04 11.05 -16.40
N VAL A 429 4.00 11.49 -17.20
CA VAL A 429 3.84 12.66 -18.07
C VAL A 429 3.36 12.21 -19.45
N LEU A 430 2.25 12.79 -19.93
CA LEU A 430 1.73 12.61 -21.28
C LEU A 430 1.89 13.93 -22.03
N ASP A 431 2.74 13.94 -23.06
CA ASP A 431 2.87 15.06 -23.98
C ASP A 431 1.85 14.96 -25.12
N ARG A 432 1.68 16.07 -25.86
CA ARG A 432 0.74 16.14 -26.99
C ARG A 432 1.03 15.08 -28.06
N LEU A 433 2.30 14.81 -28.36
CA LEU A 433 2.68 13.84 -29.38
C LEU A 433 2.26 12.42 -29.03
N GLU A 434 2.43 12.01 -27.78
CA GLU A 434 1.99 10.72 -27.30
C GLU A 434 0.46 10.60 -27.32
N ILE A 435 -0.25 11.66 -26.96
CA ILE A 435 -1.72 11.69 -27.04
C ILE A 435 -2.19 11.60 -28.50
N ASP A 436 -1.58 12.37 -29.41
CA ASP A 436 -1.89 12.36 -30.84
C ASP A 436 -1.62 10.98 -31.47
N ARG A 437 -0.49 10.34 -31.12
CA ARG A 437 -0.17 8.95 -31.52
C ARG A 437 -1.27 7.97 -31.09
N GLN A 438 -1.79 8.13 -29.88
CA GLN A 438 -2.85 7.28 -29.37
C GLN A 438 -4.20 7.58 -30.03
N ILE A 439 -4.53 8.84 -30.32
CA ILE A 439 -5.72 9.21 -31.11
C ILE A 439 -5.68 8.53 -32.49
N ASP A 440 -4.54 8.58 -33.18
CA ASP A 440 -4.34 7.89 -34.46
C ASP A 440 -4.49 6.37 -34.36
N LEU A 441 -3.97 5.78 -33.29
CA LEU A 441 -4.13 4.36 -33.00
C LEU A 441 -5.61 3.98 -32.81
N TYR A 442 -6.37 4.77 -32.06
CA TYR A 442 -7.76 4.48 -31.70
C TYR A 442 -8.73 4.75 -32.86
N ARG A 443 -8.57 5.86 -33.59
CA ARG A 443 -9.49 6.24 -34.68
C ARG A 443 -9.49 5.24 -35.84
N THR A 444 -8.40 4.49 -36.02
CA THR A 444 -8.25 3.51 -37.09
C THR A 444 -8.76 2.12 -36.72
N ARG A 445 -9.36 1.94 -35.54
CA ARG A 445 -9.80 0.65 -34.99
C ARG A 445 -11.21 0.71 -34.46
N SER A 446 -11.94 -0.39 -34.58
CA SER A 446 -13.21 -0.59 -33.86
C SER A 446 -13.00 -0.82 -32.37
N ALA A 447 -14.04 -0.68 -31.55
CA ALA A 447 -13.99 -1.00 -30.13
C ALA A 447 -13.46 -2.41 -29.87
N GLU A 448 -13.88 -3.39 -30.68
CA GLU A 448 -13.39 -4.78 -30.57
C GLU A 448 -11.87 -4.86 -30.79
N GLN A 449 -11.36 -4.22 -31.83
CA GLN A 449 -9.91 -4.19 -32.10
C GLN A 449 -9.14 -3.41 -31.02
N ARG A 450 -9.74 -2.36 -30.45
CA ARG A 450 -9.14 -1.59 -29.36
C ARG A 450 -8.99 -2.43 -28.09
N ARG A 451 -9.88 -3.39 -27.80
CA ARG A 451 -9.76 -4.29 -26.63
C ARG A 451 -8.46 -5.11 -26.62
N ALA A 452 -7.83 -5.30 -27.77
CA ALA A 452 -6.55 -6.00 -27.90
C ALA A 452 -5.32 -5.09 -27.67
N ILE A 453 -5.49 -3.78 -27.47
CA ILE A 453 -4.38 -2.86 -27.21
C ILE A 453 -3.86 -3.07 -25.79
N VAL A 454 -2.58 -3.41 -25.66
CA VAL A 454 -1.92 -3.59 -24.36
C VAL A 454 -1.97 -2.28 -23.58
N GLY A 455 -2.32 -2.36 -22.29
CA GLY A 455 -2.54 -1.21 -21.41
C GLY A 455 -3.96 -0.64 -21.43
N LEU A 456 -4.76 -0.90 -22.47
CA LEU A 456 -6.13 -0.42 -22.54
C LEU A 456 -7.09 -1.40 -21.85
N GLN A 457 -7.80 -0.92 -20.83
CA GLN A 457 -8.83 -1.72 -20.17
C GLN A 457 -9.96 -2.04 -21.17
N PRO A 458 -10.37 -3.32 -21.32
CA PRO A 458 -11.39 -3.70 -22.30
C PRO A 458 -12.73 -2.97 -22.15
N ALA A 459 -13.11 -2.65 -20.90
CA ALA A 459 -14.34 -1.88 -20.60
C ALA A 459 -14.27 -0.40 -21.03
N ARG A 460 -13.09 0.10 -21.41
CA ARG A 460 -12.87 1.48 -21.87
C ARG A 460 -12.67 1.60 -23.37
N ALA A 461 -12.54 0.49 -24.08
CA ALA A 461 -12.21 0.44 -25.50
C ALA A 461 -13.18 1.25 -26.39
N GLU A 462 -14.46 1.28 -26.04
CA GLU A 462 -15.49 2.00 -26.79
C GLU A 462 -15.35 3.52 -26.67
N VAL A 463 -14.98 4.03 -25.49
CA VAL A 463 -15.00 5.46 -25.17
C VAL A 463 -13.63 6.13 -25.15
N ILE A 464 -12.54 5.36 -25.28
CA ILE A 464 -11.17 5.87 -25.12
C ILE A 464 -10.82 6.95 -26.16
N LEU A 465 -11.31 6.82 -27.39
CA LEU A 465 -11.04 7.80 -28.45
C LEU A 465 -11.57 9.19 -28.08
N ALA A 466 -12.83 9.25 -27.62
CA ALA A 466 -13.43 10.49 -27.13
C ALA A 466 -12.65 11.06 -25.93
N GLY A 467 -12.27 10.19 -24.98
CA GLY A 467 -11.45 10.58 -23.83
C GLY A 467 -10.12 11.20 -24.24
N ALA A 468 -9.43 10.60 -25.20
CA ALA A 468 -8.16 11.12 -25.74
C ALA A 468 -8.34 12.49 -26.43
N CYS A 469 -9.42 12.66 -27.20
CA CYS A 469 -9.75 13.94 -27.82
C CYS A 469 -10.01 15.04 -26.78
N ILE A 470 -10.76 14.75 -25.71
CA ILE A 470 -10.98 15.72 -24.61
C ILE A 470 -9.64 16.16 -24.01
N VAL A 471 -8.80 15.20 -23.64
CA VAL A 471 -7.49 15.47 -23.03
C VAL A 471 -6.63 16.32 -23.96
N ARG A 472 -6.62 16.01 -25.25
CA ARG A 472 -5.84 16.73 -26.26
C ARG A 472 -6.31 18.17 -26.46
N THR A 473 -7.64 18.40 -26.48
CA THR A 473 -8.23 19.73 -26.59
C THR A 473 -8.01 20.55 -25.31
N VAL A 474 -8.04 19.93 -24.13
CA VAL A 474 -7.73 20.61 -22.86
C VAL A 474 -6.30 21.16 -22.87
N LEU A 475 -5.31 20.35 -23.30
CA LEU A 475 -3.93 20.82 -23.42
C LEU A 475 -3.80 21.98 -24.41
N GLU A 476 -4.53 21.92 -25.52
CA GLU A 476 -4.52 22.96 -26.55
C GLU A 476 -5.04 24.30 -26.02
N LEU A 477 -6.22 24.30 -25.41
CA LEU A 477 -6.87 25.51 -24.90
C LEU A 477 -6.11 26.12 -23.72
N LEU A 478 -5.43 25.29 -22.93
CA LEU A 478 -4.57 25.75 -21.83
C LEU A 478 -3.17 26.18 -22.27
N GLY A 479 -2.81 25.97 -23.56
CA GLY A 479 -1.47 26.27 -24.07
C GLY A 479 -0.37 25.44 -23.40
N ALA A 480 -0.67 24.19 -23.02
CA ALA A 480 0.25 23.29 -22.33
C ALA A 480 0.77 22.18 -23.25
N ASP A 481 2.06 21.87 -23.17
CA ASP A 481 2.70 20.83 -24.00
C ASP A 481 2.51 19.42 -23.45
N ALA A 482 2.23 19.30 -22.15
CA ALA A 482 2.05 18.03 -21.46
C ALA A 482 1.16 18.16 -20.22
N LEU A 483 0.65 17.01 -19.77
CA LEU A 483 -0.01 16.86 -18.46
C LEU A 483 0.70 15.80 -17.62
N THR A 484 0.56 15.92 -16.31
CA THR A 484 0.92 14.89 -15.32
C THR A 484 -0.32 14.09 -14.94
N VAL A 485 -0.24 12.76 -14.97
CA VAL A 485 -1.35 11.85 -14.65
C VAL A 485 -1.44 11.66 -13.15
N SER A 486 -2.66 11.69 -12.61
CA SER A 486 -2.93 11.32 -11.22
C SER A 486 -3.94 10.17 -11.14
N ASP A 487 -3.52 9.05 -10.53
CA ASP A 487 -4.40 7.93 -10.09
C ASP A 487 -4.87 8.13 -8.63
N ARG A 488 -4.43 9.23 -7.99
CA ARG A 488 -4.86 9.60 -6.64
C ARG A 488 -6.29 10.13 -6.63
N ALA A 489 -6.94 9.97 -5.49
CA ALA A 489 -8.35 10.31 -5.26
C ALA A 489 -8.56 10.68 -3.79
N LEU A 490 -9.80 10.98 -3.38
CA LEU A 490 -10.19 11.39 -2.02
C LEU A 490 -9.41 10.73 -0.88
N ARG A 491 -9.29 9.39 -0.87
CA ARG A 491 -8.58 8.64 0.18
C ARG A 491 -7.10 9.01 0.33
N HIS A 492 -6.43 9.38 -0.77
CA HIS A 492 -5.05 9.84 -0.76
C HIS A 492 -4.95 11.29 -0.28
N GLY A 493 -5.95 12.12 -0.58
CA GLY A 493 -6.05 13.48 -0.05
C GLY A 493 -6.25 13.49 1.46
N LEU A 494 -7.12 12.61 1.96
CA LEU A 494 -7.31 12.41 3.40
C LEU A 494 -6.04 11.88 4.09
N LEU A 495 -5.32 10.95 3.45
CA LEU A 495 -4.03 10.47 3.96
C LEU A 495 -3.03 11.64 4.05
N ALA A 496 -2.91 12.40 2.96
CA ALA A 496 -2.01 13.54 2.87
C ALA A 496 -2.36 14.58 3.95
N GLU A 497 -3.62 14.95 4.10
CA GLU A 497 -4.04 15.98 5.04
C GLU A 497 -3.95 15.56 6.50
N ARG A 498 -4.55 14.42 6.86
CA ARG A 498 -4.72 14.04 8.27
C ARG A 498 -3.46 13.44 8.87
N TYR A 499 -2.54 12.95 8.04
CA TYR A 499 -1.39 12.17 8.50
C TYR A 499 -0.05 12.58 7.90
N ALA A 500 0.01 13.02 6.64
CA ALA A 500 1.29 13.37 6.01
C ALA A 500 1.68 14.86 6.13
N LEU A 501 0.71 15.78 6.04
CA LEU A 501 0.90 17.23 6.14
C LEU A 501 0.87 17.71 7.60
N ALA A 502 0.36 16.89 8.52
CA ALA A 502 0.42 17.14 9.97
C ALA A 502 1.85 16.96 10.56
N VAL A 503 2.83 16.48 9.78
CA VAL A 503 4.21 16.20 10.23
C VAL A 503 5.20 17.29 9.81
N ASN A 504 4.78 18.29 9.04
CA ASN A 504 5.56 19.51 8.81
C ASN A 504 4.82 20.72 9.38
N PRO A 505 4.90 20.98 10.70
CA PRO A 505 4.79 22.35 11.15
C PRO A 505 5.99 23.11 10.56
N VAL A 506 5.68 24.27 9.98
CA VAL A 506 6.64 25.30 9.56
C VAL A 506 7.73 25.52 10.60
#